data_AF-A0A1C0SKS5-F1
#
_entry.id   AF-A0A1C0SKS5-F1
#
_cell.length_a   1.000
_cell.length_b   1.000
_cell.length_c   1.000
_cell.angle_alpha   90.00
_cell.angle_beta   90.00
_cell.angle_gamma   90.00
#
_symmetry.space_group_name_H-M   'P 1'
#
loop_
_entity.id
_entity.type
_entity.pdbx_description
1 polymer ?
#
loop_
_entity_poly.entity_id
_entity_poly.type
_entity_poly.pdbx_seq_one_letter_code
_entity_poly.pdbx_strand_id
1 'polypeptide(L)'
;MSRWLLAAGILSLATTGTHLFAGGPEVHVPLLASSPSPLLQIYVSLLWHATSAVLLINSLALLFAAVDRRYRVPLAGAVILQYLAYAALFFGYGLAYLGSLWSTPQWVAFILMAGFAAIGARAGAKPLSNVSA
;
A
#
# COMPACT_ATOMS: atom_id res chain seq x y z
N MET A 1 -17.47 -12.24 -5.44
CA MET A 1 -16.07 -11.81 -5.20
C MET A 1 -15.61 -10.83 -6.28
N SER A 2 -14.82 -9.80 -5.95
CA SER A 2 -14.18 -8.92 -6.95
C SER A 2 -12.79 -9.43 -7.29
N ARG A 3 -12.57 -9.82 -8.57
CA ARG A 3 -11.26 -10.29 -9.05
C ARG A 3 -10.20 -9.19 -8.98
N TRP A 4 -10.59 -7.94 -9.20
CA TRP A 4 -9.71 -6.77 -9.11
C TRP A 4 -9.25 -6.48 -7.69
N LEU A 5 -10.16 -6.55 -6.71
CA LEU A 5 -9.79 -6.37 -5.29
C LEU A 5 -8.97 -7.54 -4.77
N LEU A 6 -9.26 -8.75 -5.22
CA LEU A 6 -8.45 -9.92 -4.91
C LEU A 6 -7.02 -9.72 -5.45
N ALA A 7 -6.87 -9.33 -6.72
CA ALA A 7 -5.57 -9.05 -7.32
C ALA A 7 -4.84 -7.93 -6.59
N ALA A 8 -5.54 -6.83 -6.25
CA ALA A 8 -4.96 -5.74 -5.45
C ALA A 8 -4.48 -6.22 -4.08
N GLY A 9 -5.28 -7.03 -3.38
CA GLY A 9 -4.93 -7.57 -2.07
C GLY A 9 -3.76 -8.55 -2.10
N ILE A 10 -3.69 -9.42 -3.11
CA ILE A 10 -2.54 -10.33 -3.31
C ILE A 10 -1.27 -9.55 -3.65
N LEU A 11 -1.34 -8.59 -4.58
CA LEU A 11 -0.22 -7.74 -4.93
C LEU A 11 0.28 -6.92 -3.73
N SER A 12 -0.66 -6.42 -2.92
CA SER A 12 -0.40 -5.74 -1.65
C SER A 12 0.31 -6.63 -0.64
N LEU A 13 -0.13 -7.88 -0.51
CA LEU A 13 0.51 -8.83 0.40
C LEU A 13 1.92 -9.21 -0.08
N ALA A 14 2.10 -9.40 -1.39
CA ALA A 14 3.40 -9.62 -2.00
C ALA A 14 4.34 -8.42 -1.73
N THR A 15 3.84 -7.19 -1.90
CA THR A 15 4.59 -5.96 -1.61
C THR A 15 4.96 -5.84 -0.13
N THR A 16 4.07 -6.28 0.78
CA THR A 16 4.38 -6.36 2.22
C THR A 16 5.53 -7.33 2.48
N GLY A 17 5.52 -8.50 1.81
CA GLY A 17 6.63 -9.45 1.86
C GLY A 17 7.93 -8.86 1.32
N THR A 18 7.90 -8.21 0.15
CA THR A 18 9.07 -7.53 -0.42
C THR A 18 9.62 -6.46 0.52
N HIS A 19 8.75 -5.64 1.14
CA HIS A 19 9.15 -4.65 2.13
C HIS A 19 9.93 -5.31 3.28
N LEU A 20 9.36 -6.35 3.90
CA LEU A 20 9.99 -7.04 5.04
C LEU A 20 11.30 -7.73 4.68
N PHE A 21 11.34 -8.48 3.58
CA PHE A 21 12.43 -9.42 3.31
C PHE A 21 13.49 -8.88 2.36
N ALA A 22 13.12 -8.04 1.39
CA ALA A 22 14.07 -7.41 0.47
C ALA A 22 14.47 -6.00 0.95
N GLY A 23 13.48 -5.20 1.37
CA GLY A 23 13.76 -3.85 1.87
C GLY A 23 14.53 -3.85 3.20
N GLY A 24 14.43 -4.91 4.00
CA GLY A 24 15.15 -5.03 5.27
C GLY A 24 16.68 -4.94 5.07
N PRO A 25 17.27 -5.88 4.31
CA PRO A 25 18.69 -5.83 3.94
C PRO A 25 19.11 -4.58 3.14
N GLU A 26 18.24 -4.05 2.27
CA GLU A 26 18.58 -2.93 1.39
C GLU A 26 18.48 -1.55 2.06
N VAL A 27 17.58 -1.39 3.04
CA VAL A 27 17.25 -0.08 3.63
C VAL A 27 17.35 -0.10 5.15
N HIS A 28 16.62 -0.98 5.83
CA HIS A 28 16.54 -0.96 7.30
C HIS A 28 17.87 -1.25 7.98
N VAL A 29 18.55 -2.33 7.57
CA VAL A 29 19.84 -2.73 8.13
C VAL A 29 20.92 -1.68 7.86
N PRO A 30 21.09 -1.14 6.63
CA PRO A 30 22.01 -0.03 6.36
C PRO A 30 21.72 1.24 7.17
N LEU A 31 20.44 1.59 7.39
CA LEU A 31 20.06 2.73 8.22
C LEU A 31 20.46 2.55 9.69
N LEU A 32 20.38 1.33 10.23
CA LEU A 32 20.88 1.04 11.58
C LEU A 32 22.42 1.01 11.63
N ALA A 33 23.05 0.52 10.56
CA ALA A 33 24.51 0.47 10.44
C ALA A 33 25.16 1.85 10.24
N SER A 34 24.40 2.88 9.85
CA SER A 34 24.90 4.26 9.72
C SER A 34 25.23 4.94 11.07
N SER A 35 25.27 4.17 12.16
CA SER A 35 25.55 4.62 13.53
C SER A 35 24.68 5.78 14.05
N PRO A 36 23.33 5.72 13.92
CA PRO A 36 22.49 6.77 14.48
C PRO A 36 22.50 6.72 16.03
N SER A 37 22.08 7.81 16.67
CA SER A 37 21.91 7.84 18.13
C SER A 37 20.91 6.75 18.59
N PRO A 38 20.97 6.30 19.85
CA PRO A 38 20.07 5.26 20.35
C PRO A 38 18.58 5.59 20.14
N LEU A 39 18.20 6.86 20.34
CA LEU A 39 16.83 7.32 20.09
C LEU A 39 16.44 7.17 18.61
N LEU A 40 17.33 7.56 17.69
CA LEU A 40 17.07 7.46 16.26
C LEU A 40 17.04 6.00 15.78
N GLN A 41 17.85 5.10 16.34
CA GLN A 41 17.77 3.66 16.05
C GLN A 41 16.38 3.09 16.37
N ILE A 42 15.80 3.51 17.50
CA ILE A 42 14.44 3.13 17.88
C ILE A 42 13.45 3.66 16.84
N TYR A 43 13.53 4.94 16.46
CA TYR A 43 12.63 5.51 15.45
C TYR A 43 12.75 4.85 14.08
N VAL A 44 13.97 4.55 13.61
CA VAL A 44 14.21 3.83 12.35
C VAL A 44 13.47 2.49 12.38
N SER A 45 13.64 1.71 13.45
CA SER A 45 12.97 0.42 13.59
C SER A 45 11.46 0.56 13.78
N LEU A 46 11.01 1.56 14.53
CA LEU A 46 9.59 1.82 14.75
C LEU A 46 8.88 2.15 13.44
N LEU A 47 9.43 3.07 12.63
CA LEU A 47 8.86 3.47 11.35
C LEU A 47 8.89 2.33 10.32
N TRP A 48 9.94 1.50 10.36
CA TRP A 48 10.03 0.28 9.57
C TRP A 48 8.86 -0.67 9.84
N HIS A 49 8.66 -1.05 11.11
CA HIS A 49 7.60 -1.97 11.51
C HIS A 49 6.20 -1.36 11.41
N ALA A 50 6.05 -0.06 11.68
CA ALA A 50 4.79 0.64 11.50
C ALA A 50 4.35 0.58 10.03
N THR A 51 5.28 0.79 9.08
CA THR A 51 5.01 0.65 7.65
C THR A 51 4.61 -0.79 7.32
N SER A 52 5.33 -1.80 7.83
CA SER A 52 4.97 -3.22 7.64
C SER A 52 3.55 -3.53 8.13
N ALA A 53 3.18 -3.03 9.30
CA ALA A 53 1.86 -3.23 9.88
C ALA A 53 0.76 -2.60 9.01
N VAL A 54 0.96 -1.36 8.55
CA VAL A 54 0.00 -0.68 7.65
C VAL A 54 -0.16 -1.44 6.33
N LEU A 55 0.94 -1.88 5.71
CA LEU A 55 0.89 -2.66 4.47
C LEU A 55 0.14 -3.99 4.66
N LEU A 56 0.38 -4.69 5.77
CA LEU A 56 -0.33 -5.93 6.10
C LEU A 56 -1.83 -5.67 6.31
N ILE A 57 -2.19 -4.67 7.12
CA ILE A 57 -3.58 -4.30 7.38
C ILE A 57 -4.30 -3.94 6.07
N ASN A 58 -3.67 -3.14 5.22
CA ASN A 58 -4.24 -2.79 3.91
C ASN A 58 -4.43 -4.01 3.01
N SER A 59 -3.47 -4.93 3.02
CA SER A 59 -3.57 -6.20 2.28
C SER A 59 -4.80 -7.00 2.73
N LEU A 60 -4.96 -7.17 4.04
CA LEU A 60 -6.10 -7.89 4.62
C LEU A 60 -7.43 -7.17 4.34
N ALA A 61 -7.46 -5.84 4.43
CA ALA A 61 -8.64 -5.03 4.12
C ALA A 61 -9.07 -5.20 2.65
N LEU A 62 -8.13 -5.22 1.70
CA LEU A 62 -8.44 -5.45 0.29
C LEU A 62 -8.93 -6.88 0.01
N LEU A 63 -8.30 -7.88 0.63
CA LEU A 63 -8.72 -9.28 0.52
C LEU A 63 -10.15 -9.47 1.09
N PHE A 64 -10.44 -8.84 2.23
CA PHE A 64 -11.77 -8.88 2.83
C PHE A 64 -12.81 -8.14 1.97
N ALA A 65 -12.48 -6.94 1.46
CA ALA A 65 -13.31 -6.19 0.53
C ALA A 65 -13.57 -6.92 -0.80
N ALA A 66 -12.69 -7.86 -1.19
CA ALA A 66 -12.88 -8.69 -2.36
C ALA A 66 -14.04 -9.67 -2.19
N VAL A 67 -14.23 -10.22 -0.99
CA VAL A 67 -15.27 -11.20 -0.69
C VAL A 67 -16.57 -10.54 -0.23
N ASP A 68 -16.50 -9.54 0.66
CA ASP A 68 -17.67 -8.88 1.24
C ASP A 68 -18.02 -7.58 0.51
N ARG A 69 -19.21 -7.55 -0.12
CA ARG A 69 -19.69 -6.39 -0.87
C ARG A 69 -20.01 -5.20 0.04
N ARG A 70 -20.42 -5.42 1.30
CA ARG A 70 -20.81 -4.35 2.23
C ARG A 70 -19.63 -3.43 2.52
N TYR A 71 -18.45 -3.99 2.67
CA TYR A 71 -17.24 -3.25 3.05
C TYR A 71 -16.38 -2.84 1.85
N ARG A 72 -16.80 -3.20 0.63
CA ARG A 72 -16.03 -2.98 -0.58
C ARG A 72 -15.56 -1.55 -0.77
N VAL A 73 -16.50 -0.60 -0.81
CA VAL A 73 -16.21 0.81 -1.07
C VAL A 73 -15.44 1.45 0.09
N PRO A 74 -15.87 1.35 1.36
CA PRO A 74 -15.16 2.02 2.46
C PRO A 74 -13.74 1.49 2.66
N LEU A 75 -13.53 0.17 2.65
CA LEU A 75 -12.19 -0.40 2.84
C LEU A 75 -11.28 -0.14 1.64
N ALA A 76 -11.76 -0.35 0.41
CA ALA A 76 -10.95 -0.05 -0.77
C ALA A 76 -10.62 1.45 -0.84
N GLY A 77 -11.57 2.33 -0.51
CA GLY A 77 -11.36 3.77 -0.49
C GLY A 77 -10.27 4.20 0.49
N ALA A 78 -10.30 3.69 1.72
CA ALA A 78 -9.27 3.96 2.72
C ALA A 78 -7.88 3.49 2.26
N VAL A 79 -7.79 2.27 1.71
CA VAL A 79 -6.52 1.72 1.22
C VAL A 79 -6.00 2.48 -0.01
N ILE A 80 -6.88 2.87 -0.94
CA ILE A 80 -6.51 3.70 -2.09
C ILE A 80 -5.90 5.02 -1.61
N LEU A 81 -6.55 5.70 -0.66
CA LEU A 81 -6.03 6.96 -0.13
C LEU A 81 -4.65 6.79 0.51
N GLN A 82 -4.46 5.74 1.31
CA GLN A 82 -3.17 5.44 1.94
C GLN A 82 -2.07 5.15 0.90
N TYR A 83 -2.37 4.39 -0.15
CA TYR A 83 -1.41 4.09 -1.22
C TYR A 83 -1.09 5.30 -2.07
N LEU A 84 -2.06 6.16 -2.37
CA LEU A 84 -1.79 7.43 -3.04
C LEU A 84 -0.92 8.35 -2.17
N ALA A 85 -1.13 8.36 -0.84
CA ALA A 85 -0.27 9.11 0.08
C ALA A 85 1.17 8.57 0.08
N TYR A 86 1.38 7.25 0.15
CA TYR A 86 2.73 6.68 0.02
C TYR A 86 3.35 6.95 -1.35
N ALA A 87 2.60 6.80 -2.44
CA ALA A 87 3.08 7.12 -3.77
C ALA A 87 3.55 8.58 -3.85
N ALA A 88 2.76 9.52 -3.31
CA ALA A 88 3.12 10.93 -3.27
C ALA A 88 4.39 11.19 -2.45
N LEU A 89 4.58 10.50 -1.32
CA LEU A 89 5.81 10.60 -0.52
C LEU A 89 7.04 10.12 -1.29
N PHE A 90 7.01 8.90 -1.85
CA PHE A 90 8.16 8.36 -2.61
C PHE A 90 8.46 9.18 -3.87
N PHE A 91 7.41 9.66 -4.55
CA PHE A 91 7.54 10.52 -5.71
C PHE A 91 8.13 11.90 -5.35
N GLY A 92 7.56 12.55 -4.34
CA GLY A 92 7.97 13.88 -3.89
C GLY A 92 9.39 13.89 -3.33
N TYR A 93 9.73 12.96 -2.43
CA TYR A 93 11.09 12.87 -1.90
C TYR A 93 12.11 12.44 -2.95
N GLY A 94 11.74 11.53 -3.87
CA GLY A 94 12.61 11.13 -4.98
C GLY A 94 12.99 12.31 -5.87
N LEU A 95 12.04 13.17 -6.23
CA LEU A 95 12.34 14.38 -7.00
C LEU A 95 13.09 15.43 -6.18
N ALA A 96 12.58 15.75 -4.98
CA ALA A 96 13.07 16.89 -4.22
C ALA A 96 14.48 16.69 -3.64
N TYR A 97 14.85 15.46 -3.28
CA TYR A 97 16.11 15.18 -2.60
C TYR A 97 17.08 14.32 -3.41
N LEU A 98 16.58 13.49 -4.34
CA LEU A 98 17.42 12.59 -5.13
C LEU A 98 17.49 12.97 -6.62
N GLY A 99 16.68 13.95 -7.06
CA GLY A 99 16.60 14.38 -8.46
C GLY A 99 16.11 13.30 -9.43
N SER A 100 15.59 12.17 -8.92
CA SER A 100 15.20 11.01 -9.72
C SER A 100 14.10 10.20 -9.05
N LEU A 101 13.08 9.83 -9.83
CA LEU A 101 11.99 8.94 -9.40
C LEU A 101 12.39 7.47 -9.35
N TRP A 102 13.50 7.12 -10.00
CA TRP A 102 13.96 5.73 -10.10
C TRP A 102 14.82 5.31 -8.91
N SER A 103 15.31 6.28 -8.14
CA SER A 103 15.97 6.03 -6.85
C SER A 103 14.97 5.61 -5.78
N THR A 104 13.67 5.89 -5.97
CA THR A 104 12.57 5.53 -5.08
C THR A 104 11.42 4.86 -5.84
N PRO A 105 11.64 3.73 -6.53
CA PRO A 105 10.69 3.17 -7.49
C PRO A 105 9.38 2.63 -6.86
N GLN A 106 9.27 2.62 -5.52
CA GLN A 106 8.14 2.08 -4.78
C GLN A 106 6.81 2.76 -5.14
N TRP A 107 6.82 4.02 -5.59
CA TRP A 107 5.60 4.73 -6.02
C TRP A 107 4.84 3.98 -7.12
N VAL A 108 5.55 3.25 -8.01
CA VAL A 108 4.93 2.47 -9.09
C VAL A 108 4.00 1.40 -8.51
N ALA A 109 4.49 0.64 -7.53
CA ALA A 109 3.70 -0.41 -6.89
C ALA A 109 2.46 0.16 -6.21
N PHE A 110 2.60 1.27 -5.48
CA PHE A 110 1.48 1.93 -4.82
C PHE A 110 0.40 2.44 -5.80
N ILE A 111 0.80 3.05 -6.91
CA ILE A 111 -0.13 3.49 -7.96
C ILE A 111 -0.85 2.30 -8.62
N LEU A 112 -0.12 1.23 -8.94
CA LEU A 112 -0.71 0.02 -9.54
C LEU A 112 -1.75 -0.61 -8.62
N MET A 113 -1.42 -0.79 -7.33
CA MET A 113 -2.34 -1.34 -6.33
C MET A 113 -3.57 -0.45 -6.13
N ALA A 114 -3.38 0.87 -6.03
CA ALA A 114 -4.48 1.83 -5.92
C ALA A 114 -5.39 1.78 -7.17
N GLY A 115 -4.81 1.65 -8.37
CA GLY A 115 -5.55 1.51 -9.62
C GLY A 115 -6.43 0.25 -9.64
N PHE A 116 -5.86 -0.91 -9.28
CA PHE A 116 -6.62 -2.16 -9.21
C PHE A 116 -7.74 -2.08 -8.16
N ALA A 117 -7.44 -1.49 -7.01
CA ALA A 117 -8.42 -1.27 -5.95
C ALA A 117 -9.57 -0.37 -6.42
N ALA A 118 -9.27 0.72 -7.13
CA ALA A 118 -10.26 1.67 -7.65
C ALA A 118 -11.20 1.02 -8.69
N ILE A 119 -10.65 0.24 -9.63
CA ILE A 119 -11.43 -0.52 -10.61
C ILE A 119 -12.36 -1.51 -9.88
N GLY A 120 -11.80 -2.24 -8.92
CA GLY A 120 -12.54 -3.22 -8.13
C GLY A 120 -13.65 -2.63 -7.26
N ALA A 121 -13.44 -1.43 -6.73
CA ALA A 121 -14.44 -0.70 -5.94
C ALA A 121 -15.61 -0.21 -6.83
N ARG A 122 -15.30 0.39 -7.99
CA ARG A 122 -16.30 0.91 -8.95
C ARG A 122 -17.20 -0.19 -9.52
N ALA A 123 -16.66 -1.36 -9.83
CA ALA A 123 -17.44 -2.49 -10.35
C ALA A 123 -18.51 -3.00 -9.36
N GLY A 124 -18.40 -2.70 -8.06
CA GLY A 124 -19.40 -3.05 -7.05
C GLY A 124 -20.52 -2.03 -6.87
N ALA A 125 -20.35 -0.81 -7.36
CA ALA A 125 -21.23 0.33 -7.09
C ALA A 125 -22.41 0.47 -8.07
N LYS A 126 -22.59 -0.45 -9.03
CA LYS A 126 -23.79 -0.44 -9.88
C LYS A 126 -25.04 -0.54 -8.99
N PRO A 127 -25.98 0.43 -9.07
CA PRO A 127 -27.24 0.35 -8.34
C PRO A 127 -28.00 -0.92 -8.74
N LEU A 128 -28.70 -1.54 -7.80
CA LEU A 128 -29.78 -2.46 -8.15
C LEU A 128 -30.74 -1.65 -9.03
N SER A 129 -30.85 -1.99 -10.30
CA SER A 129 -31.87 -1.43 -11.17
C SER A 129 -33.20 -1.61 -10.47
N ASN A 130 -33.93 -0.52 -10.24
CA ASN A 130 -35.30 -0.55 -9.73
C ASN A 130 -36.10 -1.51 -10.61
N VAL A 131 -36.39 -2.70 -10.11
CA VAL A 131 -37.40 -3.57 -10.69
C VAL A 131 -38.72 -2.97 -10.23
N SER A 132 -39.24 -2.03 -11.01
CA SER A 132 -40.64 -1.66 -10.98
C SER A 132 -41.40 -2.71 -11.80
N ALA A 133 -42.15 -3.56 -11.09
CA ALA A 133 -43.28 -4.30 -11.63
C ALA A 133 -44.38 -4.30 -10.56
#